data_AF-M5FS76-F1
#
_entry.id   AF-M5FS76-F1
#
_cell.length_a   1.000
_cell.length_b   1.000
_cell.length_c   1.000
_cell.angle_alpha   90.00
_cell.angle_beta   90.00
_cell.angle_gamma   90.00
#
_symmetry.space_group_name_H-M   'P 1'
#
loop_
_entity.id
_entity.type
_entity.pdbx_description
1 polymer ?
#
loop_
_entity_poly.entity_id
_entity_poly.type
_entity_poly.pdbx_seq_one_letter_code
_entity_poly.pdbx_strand_id
1 'polypeptide(L)'
;MHLRPSSHLYSDPSTPSSQTSSSPSTALTTPSPAALSRVLVPSGLGDVRVPVERIDPVLATRMVMVTLESVLYVKSQVPMSVQQMNFLGEAGKNARAVKKRVELLQTLDVLSSHMTTTFIQLSTALARCSTHLTQGETGRTHVLITLGPPSGGSKERVLLELEGVEIRDWEQKEPESEDEEQTNEEMEDEIEVGGGCSDLEASSGEEELDDEQPEEPEEREVSPSPAHNRAARSLSSSTSSRELSVSPLNSPCPKRSQPVSAGRSQQRPPDPARMLALALINLNQTNTPPTRVHLLLRAPRRFEHPSWEPRQALSRALDRGCFGTSGMFKVKKAQPERVKVITTRPPTTPPPVPIPTLSALNQETEAEADEPLWFEWTDKLHGFMEI
;
A
#
# COMPACT_ATOMS: atom_id res chain seq x y z
N MET A 1 12.25 64.46 32.84
CA MET A 1 11.16 65.31 32.34
C MET A 1 10.22 64.39 31.56
N HIS A 2 9.12 63.95 32.19
CA HIS A 2 7.76 64.52 32.04
C HIS A 2 7.21 64.27 30.62
N LEU A 3 6.08 63.63 30.35
CA LEU A 3 4.88 63.24 31.11
C LEU A 3 4.08 62.22 30.24
N ARG A 4 3.45 61.21 30.87
CA ARG A 4 2.19 60.58 30.41
C ARG A 4 1.08 61.65 30.43
N PRO A 5 0.02 61.60 29.59
CA PRO A 5 -1.16 60.72 29.83
C PRO A 5 -1.85 60.34 28.49
N SER A 6 -3.00 59.67 28.32
CA SER A 6 -4.22 59.48 29.11
C SER A 6 -4.94 58.21 28.67
N SER A 7 -5.60 57.61 29.65
CA SER A 7 -6.73 56.70 29.64
C SER A 7 -7.92 57.15 28.76
N HIS A 8 -8.57 56.20 28.08
CA HIS A 8 -10.00 56.27 27.77
C HIS A 8 -10.71 54.98 28.19
N LEU A 9 -11.81 55.20 28.91
CA LEU A 9 -12.74 54.27 29.51
C LEU A 9 -14.01 54.12 28.64
N TYR A 10 -14.73 53.00 28.84
CA TYR A 10 -16.13 52.69 28.46
C TYR A 10 -16.43 52.68 26.94
N SER A 11 -17.16 51.71 26.37
CA SER A 11 -18.43 51.13 26.83
C SER A 11 -18.71 49.75 26.20
N ASP A 12 -19.22 48.83 27.01
CA ASP A 12 -20.15 47.76 26.60
C ASP A 12 -21.44 48.39 26.05
N PRO A 13 -22.10 47.78 25.03
CA PRO A 13 -23.36 47.12 25.37
C PRO A 13 -23.75 45.91 24.50
N SER A 14 -24.49 45.00 25.15
CA SER A 14 -25.64 44.25 24.64
C SER A 14 -25.42 43.00 23.78
N THR A 15 -25.49 41.87 24.48
CA THR A 15 -26.04 40.59 24.05
C THR A 15 -27.41 40.70 23.36
N PRO A 16 -27.60 40.06 22.18
CA PRO A 16 -28.89 39.53 21.77
C PRO A 16 -28.97 38.02 22.05
N SER A 17 -29.86 37.68 22.96
CA SER A 17 -30.37 36.33 23.18
C SER A 17 -31.26 35.88 22.02
N SER A 18 -31.34 34.56 21.85
CA SER A 18 -32.40 33.77 21.18
C SER A 18 -32.13 33.37 19.73
N GLN A 19 -31.79 32.09 19.53
CA GLN A 19 -32.74 31.06 19.08
C GLN A 19 -31.93 29.83 18.64
N THR A 20 -31.77 28.88 19.55
CA THR A 20 -31.31 27.53 19.23
C THR A 20 -32.48 26.78 18.60
N SER A 21 -32.54 26.79 17.27
CA SER A 21 -33.32 25.83 16.50
C SER A 21 -32.63 24.47 16.62
N SER A 22 -33.26 23.57 17.38
CA SER A 22 -32.89 22.17 17.50
C SER A 22 -33.14 21.46 16.18
N SER A 23 -32.13 21.42 15.31
CA SER A 23 -32.09 20.48 14.20
C SER A 23 -31.94 19.05 14.76
N PRO A 24 -32.69 18.06 14.26
CA PRO A 24 -32.46 16.68 14.63
C PRO A 24 -31.10 16.25 14.08
N SER A 25 -30.09 16.19 14.95
CA SER A 25 -28.87 15.41 14.67
C SER A 25 -29.30 13.97 14.46
N THR A 26 -29.39 13.56 13.20
CA THR A 26 -29.12 12.18 12.80
C THR A 26 -27.68 11.91 13.22
N ALA A 27 -27.51 11.54 14.49
CA ALA A 27 -26.31 10.94 14.99
C ALA A 27 -26.10 9.70 14.11
N LEU A 28 -25.17 9.82 13.17
CA LEU A 28 -24.60 8.69 12.47
C LEU A 28 -23.93 7.87 13.57
N THR A 29 -24.68 6.91 14.12
CA THR A 29 -24.21 5.94 15.11
C THR A 29 -23.08 5.18 14.45
N THR A 30 -21.88 5.72 14.60
CA THR A 30 -20.64 5.04 14.31
C THR A 30 -20.66 3.82 15.22
N PRO A 31 -20.59 2.60 14.66
CA PRO A 31 -20.68 1.40 15.46
C PRO A 31 -19.58 1.44 16.52
N SER A 32 -19.98 1.36 17.78
CA SER A 32 -19.08 1.30 18.92
C SER A 32 -18.03 0.20 18.67
N PRO A 33 -16.73 0.51 18.64
CA PRO A 33 -15.67 -0.47 18.37
C PRO A 33 -15.50 -1.52 19.49
N ALA A 34 -16.35 -1.51 20.51
CA ALA A 34 -16.25 -2.34 21.71
C ALA A 34 -16.55 -3.84 21.51
N ALA A 35 -17.02 -4.27 20.33
CA ALA A 35 -17.38 -5.68 20.06
C ALA A 35 -16.50 -6.36 18.99
N LEU A 36 -15.47 -5.70 18.47
CA LEU A 36 -14.44 -6.42 17.74
C LEU A 36 -13.62 -7.18 18.78
N SER A 37 -13.80 -8.50 18.81
CA SER A 37 -12.95 -9.44 19.54
C SER A 37 -11.52 -8.91 19.45
N ARG A 38 -10.97 -8.47 20.59
CA ARG A 38 -9.59 -8.03 20.70
C ARG A 38 -8.73 -9.22 20.27
N VAL A 39 -8.44 -9.30 18.98
CA VAL A 39 -7.24 -9.96 18.50
C VAL A 39 -6.16 -9.22 19.27
N LEU A 40 -5.64 -9.89 20.29
CA LEU A 40 -4.53 -9.41 21.11
C LEU A 40 -3.33 -9.29 20.17
N VAL A 41 -3.29 -8.20 19.41
CA VAL A 41 -2.08 -7.78 18.71
C VAL A 41 -1.14 -7.40 19.85
N PRO A 42 -0.05 -8.17 20.08
CA PRO A 42 0.90 -7.87 21.13
C PRO A 42 1.31 -6.41 21.02
N SER A 43 1.34 -5.70 22.14
CA SER A 43 1.63 -4.28 22.19
C SER A 43 3.10 -4.04 21.84
N GLY A 44 3.37 -3.94 20.54
CA GLY A 44 4.67 -3.71 19.93
C GLY A 44 4.56 -3.90 18.43
N LEU A 45 5.25 -3.08 17.65
CA LEU A 45 5.50 -3.35 16.23
C LEU A 45 6.31 -4.64 16.14
N GLY A 46 5.60 -5.75 16.05
CA GLY A 46 6.17 -7.05 16.31
C GLY A 46 5.29 -8.13 15.73
N ASP A 47 5.89 -8.95 14.87
CA ASP A 47 5.47 -10.28 14.47
C ASP A 47 3.95 -10.48 14.30
N VAL A 48 3.45 -10.15 13.10
CA VAL A 48 2.11 -10.49 12.65
C VAL A 48 2.06 -11.97 12.28
N ARG A 49 1.47 -12.79 13.15
CA ARG A 49 1.26 -14.21 12.88
C ARG A 49 0.03 -14.42 12.01
N VAL A 50 0.23 -15.02 10.84
CA VAL A 50 -0.82 -15.26 9.85
C VAL A 50 -1.18 -16.75 9.80
N PRO A 51 -2.48 -17.11 9.88
CA PRO A 51 -2.93 -18.51 9.90
C PRO A 51 -2.92 -19.15 8.51
N VAL A 52 -1.80 -19.03 7.79
CA VAL A 52 -1.57 -19.61 6.46
C VAL A 52 -0.29 -20.42 6.52
N GLU A 53 -0.24 -21.51 5.76
CA GLU A 53 0.91 -22.40 5.70
C GLU A 53 2.07 -21.81 4.89
N ARG A 54 1.76 -21.30 3.69
CA ARG A 54 2.73 -20.67 2.78
C ARG A 54 2.14 -19.36 2.26
N ILE A 55 2.99 -18.36 2.09
CA ILE A 55 2.62 -17.11 1.46
C ILE A 55 2.86 -17.27 -0.03
N ASP A 56 1.78 -17.54 -0.77
CA ASP A 56 1.82 -17.56 -2.23
C ASP A 56 2.13 -16.14 -2.80
N PRO A 57 2.54 -16.02 -4.07
CA PRO A 57 2.87 -14.72 -4.67
C PRO A 57 1.74 -13.69 -4.64
N VAL A 58 0.48 -14.13 -4.73
CA VAL A 58 -0.69 -13.24 -4.71
C VAL A 58 -0.90 -12.68 -3.31
N LEU A 59 -0.80 -13.53 -2.28
CA LEU A 59 -0.87 -13.13 -0.89
C LEU A 59 0.29 -12.21 -0.52
N ALA A 60 1.52 -12.53 -0.94
CA ALA A 60 2.69 -11.68 -0.73
C ALA A 60 2.45 -10.27 -1.33
N THR A 61 1.94 -10.21 -2.56
CA THR A 61 1.55 -8.95 -3.23
C THR A 61 0.54 -8.17 -2.40
N ARG A 62 -0.57 -8.81 -1.98
CA ARG A 62 -1.59 -8.16 -1.15
C ARG A 62 -1.01 -7.62 0.15
N MET A 63 -0.09 -8.34 0.79
CA MET A 63 0.54 -7.91 2.04
C MET A 63 1.45 -6.70 1.84
N VAL A 64 2.24 -6.68 0.77
CA VAL A 64 3.06 -5.51 0.41
C VAL A 64 2.17 -4.30 0.11
N MET A 65 1.14 -4.46 -0.72
CA MET A 65 0.23 -3.37 -1.10
C MET A 65 -0.50 -2.80 0.11
N VAL A 66 -1.07 -3.66 0.97
CA VAL A 66 -1.70 -3.21 2.23
C VAL A 66 -0.71 -2.47 3.12
N THR A 67 0.54 -2.92 3.18
CA THR A 67 1.58 -2.23 3.95
C THR A 67 1.87 -0.86 3.37
N LEU A 68 2.05 -0.77 2.06
CA LEU A 68 2.30 0.48 1.36
C LEU A 68 1.16 1.49 1.56
N GLU A 69 -0.08 1.08 1.32
CA GLU A 69 -1.27 1.92 1.51
C GLU A 69 -1.39 2.42 2.95
N SER A 70 -1.15 1.54 3.92
CA SER A 70 -1.18 1.88 5.34
C SER A 70 -0.06 2.86 5.70
N VAL A 71 1.15 2.67 5.18
CA VAL A 71 2.29 3.58 5.40
C VAL A 71 2.02 4.95 4.79
N LEU A 72 1.48 5.01 3.57
CA LEU A 72 1.12 6.28 2.94
C LEU A 72 0.14 7.07 3.79
N TYR A 73 -0.88 6.40 4.35
CA TYR A 73 -1.88 7.06 5.19
C TYR A 73 -1.33 7.43 6.58
N VAL A 74 -0.69 6.49 7.28
CA VAL A 74 -0.21 6.68 8.66
C VAL A 74 0.93 7.70 8.74
N LYS A 75 1.75 7.81 7.70
CA LYS A 75 2.85 8.77 7.59
C LYS A 75 2.45 10.07 6.88
N SER A 76 1.15 10.37 6.82
CA SER A 76 0.61 11.61 6.25
C SER A 76 1.08 11.91 4.81
N GLN A 77 1.33 10.86 4.02
CA GLN A 77 1.66 11.01 2.60
C GLN A 77 0.40 11.13 1.73
N VAL A 78 -0.75 10.66 2.23
CA VAL A 78 -2.06 10.85 1.61
C VAL A 78 -3.07 11.29 2.67
N PRO A 79 -4.09 12.10 2.32
CA PRO A 79 -4.96 12.72 3.31
C PRO A 79 -6.01 11.75 3.88
N MET A 80 -6.25 10.61 3.21
CA MET A 80 -7.18 9.57 3.63
C MET A 80 -6.75 8.21 3.07
N SER A 81 -7.38 7.12 3.52
CA SER A 81 -7.01 5.79 3.04
C SER A 81 -7.24 5.64 1.54
N VAL A 82 -6.44 4.80 0.88
CA VAL A 82 -6.58 4.51 -0.55
C VAL A 82 -7.99 3.99 -0.89
N GLN A 83 -8.56 3.17 -0.01
CA GLN A 83 -9.95 2.71 -0.12
C GLN A 83 -10.94 3.87 -0.12
N GLN A 84 -10.80 4.84 0.78
CA GLN A 84 -11.67 6.03 0.82
C GLN A 84 -11.50 6.88 -0.44
N MET A 85 -10.26 7.08 -0.90
CA MET A 85 -9.98 7.83 -2.12
C MET A 85 -10.67 7.23 -3.35
N ASN A 86 -10.75 5.91 -3.45
CA ASN A 86 -11.43 5.23 -4.54
C ASN A 86 -12.96 5.47 -4.56
N PHE A 87 -13.56 5.76 -3.40
CA PHE A 87 -14.99 6.09 -3.29
C PHE A 87 -15.31 7.57 -3.47
N LEU A 88 -14.34 8.45 -3.26
CA LEU A 88 -14.49 9.85 -3.65
C LEU A 88 -14.54 9.87 -5.18
N GLY A 89 -15.72 9.96 -5.78
CA GLY A 89 -15.85 10.12 -7.23
C GLY A 89 -15.19 11.41 -7.75
N GLU A 90 -15.53 11.81 -8.97
CA GLU A 90 -14.98 13.03 -9.60
C GLU A 90 -15.55 14.34 -9.03
N ALA A 91 -16.43 14.28 -8.02
CA ALA A 91 -17.17 15.41 -7.47
C ALA A 91 -16.33 16.43 -6.64
N GLY A 92 -15.00 16.38 -6.75
CA GLY A 92 -14.11 17.32 -6.07
C GLY A 92 -14.08 18.70 -6.75
N LYS A 93 -14.17 19.78 -5.98
CA LYS A 93 -14.03 21.15 -6.52
C LYS A 93 -12.60 21.48 -6.95
N ASN A 94 -11.62 20.69 -6.52
CA ASN A 94 -10.20 20.90 -6.76
C ASN A 94 -9.68 19.97 -7.86
N ALA A 95 -9.69 20.43 -9.11
CA ALA A 95 -9.24 19.66 -10.26
C ALA A 95 -7.80 19.12 -10.11
N ARG A 96 -6.92 19.86 -9.41
CA ARG A 96 -5.54 19.44 -9.16
C ARG A 96 -5.47 18.25 -8.19
N ALA A 97 -6.24 18.28 -7.12
CA ALA A 97 -6.31 17.17 -6.16
C ALA A 97 -6.91 15.92 -6.79
N VAL A 98 -7.97 16.09 -7.61
CA VAL A 98 -8.57 14.99 -8.39
C VAL A 98 -7.53 14.36 -9.33
N LYS A 99 -6.75 15.17 -10.06
CA LYS A 99 -5.67 14.66 -10.92
C LYS A 99 -4.62 13.86 -10.14
N LYS A 100 -4.11 14.40 -9.04
CA LYS A 100 -3.11 13.72 -8.18
C LYS A 100 -3.65 12.40 -7.61
N ARG A 101 -4.93 12.38 -7.22
CA ARG A 101 -5.60 11.16 -6.76
C ARG A 101 -5.65 10.09 -7.85
N VAL A 102 -6.10 10.46 -9.05
CA VAL A 102 -6.18 9.53 -10.19
C VAL A 102 -4.79 8.97 -10.53
N GLU A 103 -3.78 9.85 -10.61
CA GLU A 103 -2.38 9.47 -10.86
C GLU A 103 -1.84 8.50 -9.80
N LEU A 104 -2.09 8.77 -8.51
CA LEU A 104 -1.71 7.88 -7.43
C LEU A 104 -2.41 6.51 -7.54
N LEU A 105 -3.72 6.49 -7.77
CA LEU A 105 -4.48 5.24 -7.87
C LEU A 105 -4.02 4.39 -9.07
N GLN A 106 -3.77 5.04 -10.21
CA GLN A 106 -3.21 4.38 -11.39
C GLN A 106 -1.81 3.82 -11.11
N THR A 107 -0.96 4.58 -10.41
CA THR A 107 0.40 4.15 -10.03
C THR A 107 0.35 2.93 -9.10
N LEU A 108 -0.57 2.92 -8.12
CA LEU A 108 -0.77 1.79 -7.22
C LEU A 108 -1.31 0.55 -7.95
N ASP A 109 -2.17 0.72 -8.95
CA ASP A 109 -2.69 -0.38 -9.77
C ASP A 109 -1.58 -1.03 -10.63
N VAL A 110 -0.78 -0.20 -11.31
CA VAL A 110 0.40 -0.64 -12.07
C VAL A 110 1.39 -1.35 -11.16
N LEU A 111 1.67 -0.80 -9.97
CA LEU A 111 2.54 -1.43 -8.98
C LEU A 111 1.98 -2.79 -8.54
N SER A 112 0.68 -2.89 -8.25
CA SER A 112 0.04 -4.15 -7.83
C SER A 112 0.19 -5.25 -8.90
N SER A 113 0.01 -4.88 -10.18
CA SER A 113 0.24 -5.78 -11.31
C SER A 113 1.70 -6.28 -11.33
N HIS A 114 2.67 -5.37 -11.25
CA HIS A 114 4.09 -5.71 -11.22
C HIS A 114 4.48 -6.52 -9.98
N MET A 115 3.91 -6.26 -8.81
CA MET A 115 4.25 -6.98 -7.58
C MET A 115 3.91 -8.48 -7.68
N THR A 116 2.84 -8.82 -8.40
CA THR A 116 2.46 -10.23 -8.62
C THR A 116 3.51 -10.95 -9.44
N THR A 117 3.91 -10.40 -10.58
CA THR A 117 4.97 -10.97 -11.44
C THR A 117 6.33 -10.96 -10.75
N THR A 118 6.61 -9.92 -9.96
CA THR A 118 7.81 -9.79 -9.12
C THR A 118 7.94 -10.96 -8.15
N PHE A 119 6.89 -11.31 -7.41
CA PHE A 119 6.97 -12.42 -6.47
C PHE A 119 7.04 -13.79 -7.14
N ILE A 120 6.46 -13.95 -8.33
CA ILE A 120 6.63 -15.16 -9.14
C ILE A 120 8.11 -15.30 -9.53
N GLN A 121 8.70 -14.28 -10.14
CA GLN A 121 10.11 -14.29 -10.58
C GLN A 121 11.09 -14.39 -9.40
N LEU A 122 10.78 -13.74 -8.27
CA LEU A 122 11.57 -13.84 -7.05
C LEU A 122 11.54 -15.26 -6.49
N SER A 123 10.37 -15.92 -6.52
CA SER A 123 10.22 -17.32 -6.11
C SER A 123 11.11 -18.23 -6.96
N THR A 124 11.11 -18.06 -8.29
CA THR A 124 12.01 -18.77 -9.20
C THR A 124 13.49 -18.48 -8.90
N ALA A 125 13.84 -17.20 -8.73
CA ALA A 125 15.21 -16.81 -8.45
C ALA A 125 15.72 -17.42 -7.14
N LEU A 126 14.89 -17.45 -6.10
CA LEU A 126 15.19 -18.09 -4.81
C LEU A 126 15.30 -19.61 -4.93
N ALA A 127 14.45 -20.25 -5.74
CA ALA A 127 14.54 -21.69 -6.02
C ALA A 127 15.91 -22.05 -6.58
N ARG A 128 16.38 -21.28 -7.57
CA ARG A 128 17.70 -21.45 -8.18
C ARG A 128 18.87 -21.19 -7.22
N CYS A 129 18.67 -20.42 -6.14
CA CYS A 129 19.73 -20.20 -5.15
C CYS A 129 19.97 -21.39 -4.25
N SER A 130 18.95 -22.19 -4.05
CA SER A 130 19.02 -23.20 -3.02
C SER A 130 19.09 -24.56 -3.69
N THR A 131 20.34 -24.98 -3.90
CA THR A 131 20.75 -26.26 -4.49
C THR A 131 20.24 -27.48 -3.73
N HIS A 132 19.63 -27.28 -2.56
CA HIS A 132 19.16 -28.31 -1.66
C HIS A 132 17.67 -28.22 -1.35
N LEU A 133 16.87 -27.44 -2.10
CA LEU A 133 15.46 -27.35 -1.74
C LEU A 133 14.70 -28.65 -2.05
N THR A 134 14.17 -29.24 -0.99
CA THR A 134 13.06 -30.19 -1.05
C THR A 134 11.77 -29.49 -1.47
N GLN A 135 10.96 -30.19 -2.25
CA GLN A 135 9.67 -29.68 -2.71
C GLN A 135 8.83 -29.17 -1.52
N GLY A 136 8.45 -27.90 -1.58
CA GLY A 136 7.62 -27.27 -0.54
C GLY A 136 8.35 -26.43 0.51
N GLU A 137 9.62 -26.12 0.29
CA GLU A 137 10.30 -25.12 1.10
C GLU A 137 9.73 -23.72 0.96
N THR A 138 9.97 -22.95 2.00
CA THR A 138 9.55 -21.55 2.07
C THR A 138 10.74 -20.66 2.31
N GLY A 139 10.74 -19.50 1.66
CA GLY A 139 11.76 -18.48 1.75
C GLY A 139 11.38 -17.33 2.65
N ARG A 140 12.32 -16.41 2.75
CA ARG A 140 12.13 -15.10 3.38
C ARG A 140 12.42 -14.00 2.36
N THR A 141 11.53 -13.03 2.29
CA THR A 141 11.72 -11.83 1.45
C THR A 141 11.59 -10.57 2.31
N HIS A 142 12.25 -9.52 1.86
CA HIS A 142 12.26 -8.24 2.55
C HIS A 142 11.90 -7.13 1.58
N VAL A 143 10.95 -6.29 1.98
CA VAL A 143 10.53 -5.11 1.25
C VAL A 143 10.72 -3.90 2.16
N LEU A 144 11.44 -2.89 1.66
CA LEU A 144 11.71 -1.67 2.38
C LEU A 144 10.96 -0.52 1.72
N ILE A 145 10.10 0.15 2.48
CA ILE A 145 9.41 1.37 2.07
C ILE A 145 10.15 2.54 2.70
N THR A 146 10.61 3.50 1.89
CA THR A 146 11.27 4.70 2.40
C THR A 146 10.56 5.96 1.93
N LEU A 147 10.43 6.93 2.85
CA LEU A 147 9.85 8.24 2.57
C LEU A 147 10.96 9.28 2.50
N GLY A 148 11.12 9.89 1.32
CA GLY A 148 12.26 10.76 0.99
C GLY A 148 13.46 10.01 0.40
N PRO A 149 14.64 10.66 0.30
CA PRO A 149 15.77 10.12 -0.46
C PRO A 149 16.27 8.74 0.03
N PRO A 150 16.57 7.80 -0.89
CA PRO A 150 16.97 6.45 -0.52
C PRO A 150 18.39 6.40 0.10
N SER A 151 19.25 7.36 -0.23
CA SER A 151 20.70 7.39 0.07
C SER A 151 21.10 7.64 1.52
N GLY A 152 20.19 7.46 2.50
CA GLY A 152 20.56 7.47 3.93
C GLY A 152 20.00 8.63 4.75
N GLY A 153 19.38 9.62 4.10
CA GLY A 153 18.74 10.77 4.76
C GLY A 153 17.26 10.60 5.06
N SER A 154 16.60 9.55 4.54
CA SER A 154 15.18 9.30 4.81
C SER A 154 14.95 9.12 6.31
N LYS A 155 14.12 10.00 6.86
CA LYS A 155 13.74 10.01 8.28
C LYS A 155 12.88 8.80 8.62
N GLU A 156 12.18 8.25 7.63
CA GLU A 156 11.14 7.25 7.84
C GLU A 156 11.31 6.08 6.88
N ARG A 157 11.37 4.89 7.48
CA ARG A 157 11.65 3.64 6.81
C ARG A 157 10.82 2.57 7.47
N VAL A 158 10.13 1.77 6.68
CA VAL A 158 9.35 0.63 7.14
C VAL A 158 9.90 -0.62 6.45
N LEU A 159 10.40 -1.56 7.23
CA LEU A 159 10.93 -2.84 6.73
C LEU A 159 9.88 -3.93 6.95
N LEU A 160 9.27 -4.39 5.85
CA LEU A 160 8.39 -5.54 5.84
C LEU A 160 9.21 -6.80 5.58
N GLU A 161 9.13 -7.76 6.50
CA GLU A 161 9.74 -9.07 6.37
C GLU A 161 8.64 -10.12 6.25
N LEU A 162 8.58 -10.81 5.11
CA LEU A 162 7.64 -11.91 4.88
C LEU A 162 8.39 -13.22 5.05
N GLU A 163 8.06 -13.97 6.09
CA GLU A 163 8.57 -15.31 6.35
C GLU A 163 7.52 -16.34 5.92
N GLY A 164 7.97 -17.39 5.23
CA GLY A 164 7.07 -18.43 4.72
C GLY A 164 6.64 -18.22 3.27
N VAL A 165 7.37 -17.41 2.47
CA VAL A 165 7.05 -17.20 1.05
C VAL A 165 7.30 -18.48 0.27
N GLU A 166 6.34 -18.88 -0.55
CA GLU A 166 6.45 -20.10 -1.33
C GLU A 166 7.59 -20.01 -2.36
N ILE A 167 8.49 -20.99 -2.36
CA ILE A 167 9.54 -21.12 -3.37
C ILE A 167 9.10 -22.18 -4.38
N ARG A 168 8.95 -21.79 -5.64
CA ARG A 168 8.60 -22.66 -6.78
C ARG A 168 9.63 -22.48 -7.88
N ASP A 169 10.12 -23.60 -8.40
CA ASP A 169 10.84 -23.61 -9.67
C ASP A 169 9.80 -23.74 -10.79
N TRP A 170 9.58 -22.65 -11.53
CA TRP A 170 8.62 -22.62 -12.64
C TRP A 170 9.20 -23.16 -13.95
N GLU A 171 10.51 -23.40 -14.03
CA GLU A 171 11.15 -23.92 -15.25
C GLU A 171 11.18 -25.44 -15.30
N GLN A 172 11.13 -26.11 -14.14
CA GLN A 172 10.75 -27.51 -14.11
C GLN A 172 9.25 -27.62 -14.39
N LYS A 173 8.87 -27.54 -15.67
CA LYS A 173 7.64 -28.15 -16.13
C LYS A 173 7.72 -29.59 -15.66
N GLU A 174 6.91 -29.96 -14.65
CA GLU A 174 6.82 -31.33 -14.19
C GLU A 174 6.70 -32.20 -15.45
N PRO A 175 7.56 -33.20 -15.64
CA PRO A 175 7.37 -34.13 -16.75
C PRO A 175 5.96 -34.66 -16.54
N GLU A 176 5.03 -34.20 -17.39
CA GLU A 176 3.68 -34.76 -17.47
C GLU A 176 3.93 -36.24 -17.56
N SER A 177 3.61 -36.98 -16.49
CA SER A 177 3.86 -38.40 -16.43
C SER A 177 3.08 -38.97 -17.60
N GLU A 178 3.78 -39.34 -18.68
CA GLU A 178 3.27 -39.94 -19.91
C GLU A 178 2.65 -41.35 -19.65
N ASP A 179 2.34 -41.68 -18.39
CA ASP A 179 1.85 -42.96 -17.90
C ASP A 179 0.31 -43.04 -17.80
N GLU A 180 -0.44 -42.21 -18.54
CA GLU A 180 -1.88 -42.42 -18.76
C GLU A 180 -2.29 -42.32 -20.23
N GLU A 181 -1.50 -42.93 -21.14
CA GLU A 181 -2.09 -43.56 -22.31
C GLU A 181 -2.80 -44.85 -21.89
N GLN A 182 -4.09 -44.77 -21.56
CA GLN A 182 -5.04 -45.78 -22.03
C GLN A 182 -6.50 -45.34 -21.95
N THR A 183 -7.11 -45.24 -23.13
CA THR A 183 -8.54 -45.42 -23.40
C THR A 183 -9.50 -44.36 -22.87
N ASN A 184 -9.86 -43.40 -23.72
CA ASN A 184 -11.20 -43.44 -24.30
C ASN A 184 -11.24 -42.64 -25.62
N GLU A 185 -11.20 -43.38 -26.71
CA GLU A 185 -11.49 -42.90 -28.05
C GLU A 185 -12.97 -42.44 -28.14
N GLU A 186 -13.22 -41.48 -29.04
CA GLU A 186 -14.51 -41.17 -29.66
C GLU A 186 -15.58 -40.47 -28.80
N MET A 187 -15.60 -39.13 -28.86
CA MET A 187 -16.85 -38.43 -29.14
C MET A 187 -16.56 -37.15 -29.92
N GLU A 188 -16.70 -37.25 -31.24
CA GLU A 188 -16.87 -36.12 -32.15
C GLU A 188 -18.17 -35.41 -31.79
N ASP A 189 -18.10 -34.14 -31.40
CA ASP A 189 -19.24 -33.23 -31.54
C ASP A 189 -18.71 -31.91 -32.13
N GLU A 190 -18.96 -31.77 -33.43
CA GLU A 190 -18.91 -30.52 -34.18
C GLU A 190 -19.78 -29.47 -33.47
N ILE A 191 -19.18 -28.39 -32.97
CA ILE A 191 -19.91 -27.16 -32.72
C ILE A 191 -19.21 -26.00 -33.40
N GLU A 192 -19.62 -25.82 -34.66
CA GLU A 192 -19.53 -24.58 -35.41
C GLU A 192 -20.31 -23.48 -34.66
N VAL A 193 -19.61 -22.55 -34.02
CA VAL A 193 -20.22 -21.27 -33.62
C VAL A 193 -19.26 -20.14 -33.92
N GLY A 194 -19.45 -19.56 -35.11
CA GLY A 194 -18.90 -18.28 -35.49
C GLY A 194 -19.35 -17.20 -34.50
N GLY A 195 -18.39 -16.55 -33.86
CA GLY A 195 -18.60 -15.39 -33.00
C GLY A 195 -17.57 -14.33 -33.34
N GLY A 196 -17.87 -13.52 -34.36
CA GLY A 196 -17.03 -12.42 -34.79
C GLY A 196 -16.78 -11.42 -33.66
N CYS A 197 -15.52 -11.09 -33.42
CA CYS A 197 -15.13 -9.92 -32.65
C CYS A 197 -14.41 -8.94 -33.56
N SER A 198 -15.23 -8.03 -34.08
CA SER A 198 -14.97 -6.61 -34.34
C SER A 198 -13.51 -6.18 -34.31
N ASP A 199 -12.98 -6.06 -35.51
CA ASP A 199 -12.00 -5.06 -35.91
C ASP A 199 -12.34 -3.68 -35.31
N LEU A 200 -11.44 -3.12 -34.50
CA LEU A 200 -11.47 -1.72 -34.07
C LEU A 200 -10.16 -1.08 -34.51
N GLU A 201 -10.19 -0.69 -35.79
CA GLU A 201 -9.33 0.26 -36.46
C GLU A 201 -9.15 1.56 -35.66
N ALA A 202 -7.88 1.99 -35.61
CA ALA A 202 -7.39 3.35 -35.83
C ALA A 202 -8.05 4.54 -35.09
N SER A 203 -7.25 5.17 -34.23
CA SER A 203 -7.08 6.63 -34.32
C SER A 203 -5.66 7.02 -33.94
N SER A 204 -4.85 7.18 -34.99
CA SER A 204 -3.66 8.02 -35.02
C SER A 204 -4.08 9.48 -34.76
N GLY A 205 -3.30 10.17 -33.93
CA GLY A 205 -3.46 11.58 -33.58
C GLY A 205 -2.11 12.17 -33.23
N GLU A 206 -1.27 12.27 -34.26
CA GLU A 206 -0.02 13.01 -34.31
C GLU A 206 -0.32 14.51 -34.14
N GLU A 207 0.25 15.16 -33.12
CA GLU A 207 0.62 16.58 -33.22
C GLU A 207 2.04 16.75 -32.67
N GLU A 208 2.99 16.68 -33.60
CA GLU A 208 4.21 17.47 -33.60
C GLU A 208 3.83 18.96 -33.47
N LEU A 209 4.28 19.61 -32.40
CA LEU A 209 4.64 21.03 -32.47
C LEU A 209 5.99 21.22 -31.77
N ASP A 210 6.99 21.15 -32.65
CA ASP A 210 8.24 21.89 -32.60
C ASP A 210 8.01 23.35 -32.20
N ASP A 211 8.70 23.82 -31.16
CA ASP A 211 9.17 25.21 -31.15
C ASP A 211 10.42 25.33 -30.28
N GLU A 212 11.54 25.50 -30.97
CA GLU A 212 12.81 25.97 -30.46
C GLU A 212 12.66 27.38 -29.89
N GLN A 213 13.08 27.62 -28.64
CA GLN A 213 14.03 28.73 -28.39
C GLN A 213 14.60 28.72 -26.97
N PRO A 214 15.93 28.85 -26.83
CA PRO A 214 16.59 29.23 -25.59
C PRO A 214 16.90 30.74 -25.61
N GLU A 215 16.29 31.54 -24.72
CA GLU A 215 16.83 32.86 -24.36
C GLU A 215 16.63 33.15 -22.86
N GLU A 216 17.73 33.12 -22.10
CA GLU A 216 18.00 34.13 -21.05
C GLU A 216 18.19 35.51 -21.74
N PRO A 217 18.13 36.69 -21.07
CA PRO A 217 18.00 37.00 -19.65
C PRO A 217 16.94 38.11 -19.36
N GLU A 218 16.71 38.46 -18.09
CA GLU A 218 16.73 39.85 -17.58
C GLU A 218 16.07 39.95 -16.20
N GLU A 219 16.86 40.45 -15.26
CA GLU A 219 16.44 40.95 -13.97
C GLU A 219 15.51 42.16 -14.17
N ARG A 220 14.27 42.08 -13.68
CA ARG A 220 13.45 43.28 -13.43
C ARG A 220 12.79 43.22 -12.06
N GLU A 221 13.32 44.06 -11.18
CA GLU A 221 12.62 44.57 -10.01
C GLU A 221 11.36 45.31 -10.45
N VAL A 222 10.19 44.88 -9.97
CA VAL A 222 8.99 45.71 -9.96
C VAL A 222 8.34 45.64 -8.59
N SER A 223 8.38 46.80 -7.93
CA SER A 223 7.76 47.09 -6.64
C SER A 223 6.22 47.01 -6.66
N PRO A 224 5.59 46.89 -5.47
CA PRO A 224 4.17 46.56 -5.31
C PRO A 224 3.26 47.79 -5.23
N SER A 225 1.99 47.66 -5.65
CA SER A 225 0.76 48.38 -5.18
C SER A 225 -0.39 48.25 -6.20
N PRO A 226 -1.65 48.62 -5.90
CA PRO A 226 -2.48 48.31 -4.73
C PRO A 226 -3.91 47.82 -5.13
N ALA A 227 -4.70 47.50 -4.09
CA ALA A 227 -6.13 47.20 -4.02
C ALA A 227 -7.07 47.59 -5.18
N HIS A 228 -7.91 46.63 -5.60
CA HIS A 228 -9.24 46.91 -6.14
C HIS A 228 -10.32 46.11 -5.40
N ASN A 229 -11.09 46.85 -4.62
CA ASN A 229 -12.46 46.53 -4.23
C ASN A 229 -13.30 46.18 -5.46
N ARG A 230 -13.99 45.04 -5.43
CA ARG A 230 -15.25 44.93 -6.17
C ARG A 230 -16.34 44.26 -5.33
N ALA A 231 -17.38 45.05 -5.17
CA ALA A 231 -18.58 44.80 -4.40
C ALA A 231 -19.45 43.70 -4.99
N ALA A 232 -20.16 43.05 -4.07
CA ALA A 232 -21.52 42.54 -4.15
C ALA A 232 -22.21 42.51 -5.52
N ARG A 233 -22.57 41.30 -5.95
CA ARG A 233 -23.85 41.06 -6.64
C ARG A 233 -24.54 39.83 -6.08
N SER A 234 -25.51 40.13 -5.22
CA SER A 234 -26.64 39.29 -4.91
C SER A 234 -27.42 39.00 -6.20
N LEU A 235 -27.67 37.73 -6.50
CA LEU A 235 -28.86 37.31 -7.23
C LEU A 235 -29.38 36.02 -6.63
N SER A 236 -30.69 36.06 -6.45
CA SER A 236 -31.55 35.24 -5.64
C SER A 236 -32.18 34.09 -6.44
N SER A 237 -32.78 33.18 -5.67
CA SER A 237 -34.04 32.48 -5.97
C SER A 237 -34.09 31.48 -7.13
N SER A 238 -34.05 30.20 -6.77
CA SER A 238 -35.08 29.24 -7.22
C SER A 238 -35.19 28.09 -6.21
N THR A 239 -36.19 28.25 -5.35
CA THR A 239 -36.78 27.24 -4.47
C THR A 239 -37.45 26.15 -5.33
N SER A 240 -37.00 24.90 -5.22
CA SER A 240 -37.79 23.74 -5.62
C SER A 240 -37.93 22.80 -4.42
N SER A 241 -38.96 23.07 -3.63
CA SER A 241 -39.46 22.15 -2.63
C SER A 241 -40.17 21.00 -3.33
N ARG A 242 -39.60 19.80 -3.28
CA ARG A 242 -40.35 18.55 -3.43
C ARG A 242 -40.32 17.83 -2.09
N GLU A 243 -41.32 18.15 -1.28
CA GLU A 243 -41.75 17.35 -0.16
C GLU A 243 -42.26 16.01 -0.70
N LEU A 244 -41.49 14.95 -0.49
CA LEU A 244 -42.01 13.59 -0.47
C LEU A 244 -42.08 13.15 0.98
N SER A 245 -43.26 13.38 1.54
CA SER A 245 -43.71 12.84 2.81
C SER A 245 -43.83 11.32 2.66
N VAL A 246 -42.89 10.58 3.26
CA VAL A 246 -42.98 9.12 3.44
C VAL A 246 -42.91 8.83 4.94
N SER A 247 -44.05 8.38 5.43
CA SER A 247 -44.39 8.08 6.82
C SER A 247 -43.38 7.13 7.51
N PRO A 248 -42.98 7.39 8.76
CA PRO A 248 -42.37 6.38 9.61
C PRO A 248 -43.50 5.55 10.23
N LEU A 249 -44.05 4.61 9.45
CA LEU A 249 -44.92 3.57 10.03
C LEU A 249 -44.03 2.59 10.79
N ASN A 250 -44.00 2.78 12.10
CA ASN A 250 -43.66 1.81 13.12
C ASN A 250 -44.35 0.46 12.82
N SER A 251 -43.71 -0.38 12.03
CA SER A 251 -44.04 -1.80 11.95
C SER A 251 -43.37 -2.49 13.14
N PRO A 252 -44.13 -3.06 14.09
CA PRO A 252 -43.56 -3.86 15.17
C PRO A 252 -42.92 -5.09 14.53
N CYS A 253 -41.58 -5.10 14.51
CA CYS A 253 -40.82 -6.25 14.06
C CYS A 253 -41.28 -7.46 14.90
N PRO A 254 -41.82 -8.53 14.29
CA PRO A 254 -42.22 -9.70 15.03
C PRO A 254 -40.99 -10.22 15.78
N LYS A 255 -41.13 -10.31 17.11
CA LYS A 255 -40.18 -10.98 17.99
C LYS A 255 -40.08 -12.44 17.54
N ARG A 256 -39.29 -12.69 16.51
CA ARG A 256 -38.90 -14.03 16.09
C ARG A 256 -38.03 -14.53 17.22
N SER A 257 -38.64 -15.31 18.12
CA SER A 257 -37.97 -16.18 19.07
C SER A 257 -37.08 -17.12 18.26
N GLN A 258 -35.90 -16.64 17.87
CA GLN A 258 -34.87 -17.50 17.34
C GLN A 258 -34.50 -18.46 18.46
N PRO A 259 -34.57 -19.77 18.21
CA PRO A 259 -34.04 -20.74 19.16
C PRO A 259 -32.59 -20.36 19.41
N VAL A 260 -32.22 -20.32 20.69
CA VAL A 260 -30.84 -20.13 21.15
C VAL A 260 -30.07 -21.38 20.79
N SER A 261 -29.83 -21.57 19.50
CA SER A 261 -28.88 -22.53 18.99
C SER A 261 -27.53 -22.03 19.46
N ALA A 262 -27.02 -22.61 20.55
CA ALA A 262 -25.65 -22.47 21.04
C ALA A 262 -24.64 -23.08 20.04
N GLY A 263 -24.86 -22.87 18.74
CA GLY A 263 -23.87 -23.09 17.71
C GLY A 263 -22.83 -22.01 17.89
N ARG A 264 -21.64 -22.39 18.37
CA ARG A 264 -20.42 -21.61 18.19
C ARG A 264 -20.40 -21.19 16.72
N SER A 265 -20.69 -19.93 16.45
CA SER A 265 -20.46 -19.35 15.13
C SER A 265 -18.97 -19.54 14.88
N GLN A 266 -18.64 -20.48 13.99
CA GLN A 266 -17.30 -20.61 13.45
C GLN A 266 -17.02 -19.29 12.75
N GLN A 267 -16.41 -18.35 13.48
CA GLN A 267 -15.92 -17.13 12.88
C GLN A 267 -14.86 -17.58 11.89
N ARG A 268 -15.13 -17.36 10.60
CA ARG A 268 -14.16 -17.54 9.54
C ARG A 268 -12.88 -16.79 9.97
N PRO A 269 -11.70 -17.41 9.91
CA PRO A 269 -10.48 -16.74 10.30
C PRO A 269 -10.36 -15.42 9.52
N PRO A 270 -9.91 -14.34 10.18
CA PRO A 270 -9.76 -13.05 9.52
C PRO A 270 -8.78 -13.13 8.36
N ASP A 271 -9.06 -12.42 7.28
CA ASP A 271 -8.17 -12.31 6.12
C ASP A 271 -6.76 -11.84 6.57
N PRO A 272 -5.68 -12.56 6.21
CA PRO A 272 -4.32 -12.21 6.60
C PRO A 272 -3.90 -10.77 6.32
N ALA A 273 -4.29 -10.25 5.14
CA ALA A 273 -3.98 -8.89 4.74
C ALA A 273 -4.71 -7.88 5.66
N ARG A 274 -5.94 -8.19 6.07
CA ARG A 274 -6.67 -7.40 7.07
C ARG A 274 -6.03 -7.45 8.46
N MET A 275 -5.50 -8.61 8.88
CA MET A 275 -4.75 -8.71 10.14
C MET A 275 -3.51 -7.82 10.13
N LEU A 276 -2.77 -7.82 9.01
CA LEU A 276 -1.63 -6.94 8.80
C LEU A 276 -2.04 -5.47 8.84
N ALA A 277 -3.09 -5.08 8.11
CA ALA A 277 -3.62 -3.71 8.15
C ALA A 277 -3.93 -3.25 9.59
N LEU A 278 -4.56 -4.11 10.39
CA LEU A 278 -4.87 -3.80 11.79
C LEU A 278 -3.61 -3.65 12.65
N ALA A 279 -2.58 -4.45 12.40
CA ALA A 279 -1.29 -4.31 13.10
C ALA A 279 -0.59 -3.00 12.74
N LEU A 280 -0.71 -2.56 11.48
CA LEU A 280 -0.10 -1.34 10.96
C LEU A 280 -0.76 -0.05 11.45
N ILE A 281 -1.98 -0.09 12.00
CA ILE A 281 -2.63 1.08 12.61
C ILE A 281 -1.78 1.65 13.76
N ASN A 282 -0.98 0.79 14.41
CA ASN A 282 -0.10 1.18 15.52
C ASN A 282 1.29 1.64 15.06
N LEU A 283 1.55 1.74 13.75
CA LEU A 283 2.76 2.40 13.23
C LEU A 283 2.83 3.83 13.79
N ASN A 284 4.04 4.31 14.06
CA ASN A 284 4.21 5.66 14.58
C ASN A 284 3.64 6.69 13.59
N GLN A 285 2.54 7.35 13.96
CA GLN A 285 2.00 8.45 13.18
C GLN A 285 2.98 9.61 13.23
N THR A 286 3.50 9.95 12.06
CA THR A 286 4.38 11.09 11.90
C THR A 286 3.80 11.99 10.83
N ASN A 287 3.83 13.29 11.11
CA ASN A 287 3.43 14.30 10.15
C ASN A 287 4.66 14.72 9.36
N THR A 288 5.06 13.87 8.41
CA THR A 288 6.05 14.25 7.40
C THR A 288 5.34 14.93 6.25
N PRO A 289 5.94 15.99 5.67
CA PRO A 289 5.42 16.56 4.44
C PRO A 289 5.38 15.47 3.36
N PRO A 290 4.47 15.58 2.38
CA PRO A 290 4.45 14.67 1.25
C PRO A 290 5.81 14.64 0.54
N THR A 291 6.35 13.44 0.39
CA THR A 291 7.64 13.20 -0.26
C THR A 291 7.50 12.10 -1.30
N ARG A 292 8.59 11.88 -2.05
CA ARG A 292 8.73 10.70 -2.89
C ARG A 292 8.80 9.45 -2.02
N VAL A 293 8.04 8.44 -2.39
CA VAL A 293 8.04 7.12 -1.76
C VAL A 293 8.86 6.20 -2.65
N HIS A 294 9.85 5.53 -2.05
CA HIS A 294 10.66 4.53 -2.74
C HIS A 294 10.33 3.15 -2.19
N LEU A 295 10.11 2.20 -3.09
CA LEU A 295 9.92 0.79 -2.77
C LEU A 295 11.17 0.03 -3.16
N LEU A 296 11.80 -0.64 -2.20
CA LEU A 296 12.97 -1.46 -2.44
C LEU A 296 12.70 -2.92 -2.08
N LEU A 297 13.11 -3.83 -2.96
CA LEU A 297 13.01 -5.27 -2.79
C LEU A 297 14.40 -5.85 -2.57
N ARG A 298 14.56 -6.73 -1.58
CA ARG A 298 15.79 -7.50 -1.39
C ARG A 298 15.70 -8.83 -2.11
N ALA A 299 16.51 -9.04 -3.13
CA ALA A 299 16.46 -10.21 -4.00
C ALA A 299 17.87 -10.69 -4.40
N PRO A 300 18.06 -11.96 -4.82
CA PRO A 300 19.33 -12.45 -5.38
C PRO A 300 19.79 -11.65 -6.61
N ARG A 301 21.09 -11.66 -6.95
CA ARG A 301 21.60 -10.90 -8.12
C ARG A 301 20.95 -11.31 -9.44
N ARG A 302 20.62 -12.60 -9.57
CA ARG A 302 19.94 -13.21 -10.72
C ARG A 302 18.44 -12.93 -10.79
N PHE A 303 17.90 -12.13 -9.89
CA PHE A 303 16.54 -11.61 -10.04
C PHE A 303 16.52 -10.57 -11.15
N GLU A 304 15.72 -10.82 -12.18
CA GLU A 304 15.57 -9.96 -13.35
C GLU A 304 14.09 -9.64 -13.54
N HIS A 305 13.73 -8.35 -13.48
CA HIS A 305 12.37 -7.90 -13.72
C HIS A 305 12.41 -6.50 -14.37
N PRO A 306 11.62 -6.22 -15.43
CA PRO A 306 11.71 -4.96 -16.19
C PRO A 306 11.46 -3.70 -15.34
N SER A 307 10.56 -3.79 -14.37
CA SER A 307 10.19 -2.68 -13.48
C SER A 307 11.10 -2.50 -12.25
N TRP A 308 12.20 -3.24 -12.14
CA TRP A 308 13.09 -3.21 -10.96
C TRP A 308 14.55 -2.98 -11.36
N GLU A 309 15.15 -1.93 -10.79
CA GLU A 309 16.53 -1.55 -11.06
C GLU A 309 17.46 -1.96 -9.91
N PRO A 310 18.57 -2.69 -10.16
CA PRO A 310 19.50 -3.07 -9.12
C PRO A 310 20.25 -1.86 -8.54
N ARG A 311 20.31 -1.77 -7.21
CA ARG A 311 20.98 -0.70 -6.45
C ARG A 311 22.18 -1.21 -5.66
N GLN A 312 23.15 -1.80 -6.36
CA GLN A 312 24.34 -2.41 -5.74
C GLN A 312 25.11 -1.43 -4.83
N ALA A 313 25.19 -0.15 -5.21
CA ALA A 313 25.85 0.88 -4.40
C ALA A 313 25.16 1.12 -3.03
N LEU A 314 23.85 0.85 -2.93
CA LEU A 314 23.08 1.02 -1.71
C LEU A 314 23.08 -0.24 -0.83
N SER A 315 23.37 -1.42 -1.39
CA SER A 315 23.15 -2.68 -0.69
C SER A 315 23.85 -2.77 0.65
N ARG A 316 25.16 -2.48 0.71
CA ARG A 316 25.93 -2.51 1.96
C ARG A 316 25.43 -1.50 3.00
N ALA A 317 24.95 -0.34 2.57
CA ALA A 317 24.47 0.70 3.47
C ALA A 317 23.09 0.36 4.04
N LEU A 318 22.20 -0.20 3.21
CA LEU A 318 20.87 -0.63 3.61
C LEU A 318 20.94 -1.88 4.47
N ASP A 319 21.77 -2.86 4.15
CA ASP A 319 21.92 -4.06 4.96
C ASP A 319 22.44 -3.75 6.36
N ARG A 320 23.42 -2.85 6.50
CA ARG A 320 23.87 -2.38 7.82
C ARG A 320 22.76 -1.65 8.59
N GLY A 321 21.92 -0.90 7.89
CA GLY A 321 20.82 -0.14 8.51
C GLY A 321 19.60 -1.01 8.89
N CYS A 322 19.35 -2.07 8.14
CA CYS A 322 18.16 -2.93 8.29
C CYS A 322 18.45 -4.19 9.12
N PHE A 323 19.62 -4.80 8.93
CA PHE A 323 19.99 -6.09 9.51
C PHE A 323 21.24 -6.02 10.38
N GLY A 324 21.88 -4.85 10.49
CA GLY A 324 23.11 -4.68 11.24
C GLY A 324 23.00 -5.29 12.63
N THR A 325 23.88 -6.24 12.92
CA THR A 325 24.04 -6.77 14.27
C THR A 325 24.29 -5.58 15.18
N SER A 326 23.54 -5.48 16.27
CA SER A 326 23.65 -4.43 17.28
C SER A 326 25.00 -4.51 18.00
N GLY A 327 26.09 -4.29 17.27
CA GLY A 327 27.47 -4.37 17.70
C GLY A 327 27.99 -2.97 17.93
N MET A 328 27.78 -2.46 19.14
CA MET A 328 28.53 -1.39 19.83
C MET A 328 28.74 -0.01 19.19
N PHE A 329 28.39 0.25 17.93
CA PHE A 329 28.54 1.59 17.34
C PHE A 329 27.38 2.51 17.74
N LYS A 330 27.64 3.42 18.70
CA LYS A 330 26.70 4.41 19.26
C LYS A 330 26.29 5.54 18.29
N VAL A 331 26.10 5.26 17.01
CA VAL A 331 25.60 6.26 16.06
C VAL A 331 24.07 6.26 16.16
N LYS A 332 23.48 7.38 16.58
CA LYS A 332 22.02 7.61 16.70
C LYS A 332 21.33 7.70 15.33
N LYS A 333 21.48 6.68 14.48
CA LYS A 333 20.75 6.58 13.22
C LYS A 333 19.38 5.97 13.50
N ALA A 334 18.31 6.59 12.98
CA ALA A 334 16.96 6.06 13.09
C ALA A 334 16.90 4.66 12.47
N GLN A 335 16.54 3.65 13.26
CA GLN A 335 16.32 2.30 12.77
C GLN A 335 14.99 2.25 12.01
N PRO A 336 14.89 1.42 10.96
CA PRO A 336 13.63 1.20 10.28
C PRO A 336 12.61 0.57 11.23
N GLU A 337 11.36 0.99 11.09
CA GLU A 337 10.22 0.41 11.76
C GLU A 337 9.96 -0.97 11.13
N ARG A 338 10.23 -2.06 11.87
CA ARG A 338 10.20 -3.42 11.35
C ARG A 338 8.83 -4.05 11.57
N VAL A 339 8.26 -4.59 10.50
CA VAL A 339 7.02 -5.36 10.49
C VAL A 339 7.35 -6.76 9.99
N LYS A 340 7.35 -7.74 10.89
CA LYS A 340 7.60 -9.13 10.52
C LYS A 340 6.28 -9.86 10.39
N VAL A 341 6.10 -10.59 9.29
CA VAL A 341 4.97 -11.48 9.04
C VAL A 341 5.47 -12.91 9.14
N ILE A 342 4.84 -13.70 10.00
CA ILE A 342 5.24 -15.08 10.27
C ILE A 342 4.03 -16.00 10.01
N THR A 343 4.22 -17.03 9.20
CA THR A 343 3.22 -18.09 9.04
C THR A 343 3.08 -18.91 10.34
N THR A 344 1.86 -19.30 10.72
CA THR A 344 1.64 -20.00 12.00
C THR A 344 2.13 -21.43 12.03
N ARG A 345 2.44 -22.04 10.88
CA ARG A 345 2.88 -23.43 10.83
C ARG A 345 4.38 -23.47 11.08
N PRO A 346 4.86 -24.08 12.19
CA PRO A 346 6.29 -24.33 12.34
C PRO A 346 6.74 -25.21 11.15
N PRO A 347 7.95 -24.99 10.61
CA PRO A 347 8.50 -25.85 9.58
C PRO A 347 8.36 -27.29 10.08
N THR A 348 7.47 -28.05 9.44
CA THR A 348 7.13 -29.42 9.89
C THR A 348 8.31 -30.36 9.62
N THR A 349 9.25 -29.92 8.80
CA THR A 349 10.50 -30.60 8.53
C THR A 349 11.53 -30.22 9.61
N PRO A 350 12.14 -31.18 10.32
CA PRO A 350 13.30 -30.91 11.17
C PRO A 350 14.38 -30.22 10.32
N PRO A 351 15.19 -29.32 10.91
CA PRO A 351 16.26 -28.65 10.17
C PRO A 351 17.11 -29.71 9.47
N PRO A 352 17.35 -29.58 8.14
CA PRO A 352 18.10 -30.57 7.40
C PRO A 352 19.45 -30.77 8.09
N VAL A 353 19.77 -32.03 8.43
CA VAL A 353 21.08 -32.37 8.97
C VAL A 353 22.10 -31.93 7.93
N PRO A 354 23.10 -31.09 8.28
CA PRO A 354 24.08 -30.61 7.31
C PRO A 354 24.81 -31.81 6.71
N ILE A 355 24.45 -32.16 5.48
CA ILE A 355 25.14 -33.19 4.71
C ILE A 355 26.46 -32.57 4.28
N PRO A 356 27.63 -33.15 4.63
CA PRO A 356 28.91 -32.61 4.22
C PRO A 356 29.02 -32.67 2.68
N THR A 357 28.89 -31.51 2.04
CA THR A 357 28.98 -31.36 0.59
C THR A 357 30.45 -31.50 0.17
N LEU A 358 30.80 -32.59 -0.52
CA LEU A 358 32.18 -32.90 -0.94
C LEU A 358 32.66 -32.14 -2.21
N SER A 359 31.87 -31.20 -2.73
CA SER A 359 32.13 -30.51 -4.00
C SER A 359 32.54 -29.05 -3.80
N ALA A 360 33.74 -28.82 -3.23
CA ALA A 360 34.20 -27.47 -2.87
C ALA A 360 34.83 -26.65 -4.02
N LEU A 361 35.10 -27.25 -5.20
CA LEU A 361 35.97 -26.60 -6.19
C LEU A 361 35.25 -25.64 -7.18
N ASN A 362 33.92 -25.70 -7.31
CA ASN A 362 33.14 -24.84 -8.23
C ASN A 362 32.17 -23.87 -7.52
N GLN A 363 32.14 -23.81 -6.18
CA GLN A 363 31.11 -23.08 -5.43
C GLN A 363 31.35 -21.56 -5.33
N GLU A 364 32.57 -21.06 -5.55
CA GLU A 364 32.86 -19.63 -5.34
C GLU A 364 32.12 -18.70 -6.32
N THR A 365 32.01 -19.08 -7.59
CA THR A 365 31.33 -18.26 -8.61
C THR A 365 29.82 -18.26 -8.42
N GLU A 366 29.24 -19.40 -8.03
CA GLU A 366 27.80 -19.48 -7.74
C GLU A 366 27.45 -18.67 -6.49
N ALA A 367 28.27 -18.76 -5.43
CA ALA A 367 28.03 -18.03 -4.18
C ALA A 367 27.96 -16.50 -4.35
N GLU A 368 28.64 -15.91 -5.34
CA GLU A 368 28.53 -14.47 -5.61
C GLU A 368 27.17 -14.10 -6.25
N ALA A 369 26.64 -14.94 -7.14
CA ALA A 369 25.34 -14.71 -7.78
C ALA A 369 24.16 -14.79 -6.79
N ASP A 370 24.39 -15.48 -5.68
CA ASP A 370 23.47 -15.67 -4.56
C ASP A 370 23.45 -14.47 -3.60
N GLU A 371 24.41 -13.54 -3.72
CA GLU A 371 24.47 -12.39 -2.82
C GLU A 371 23.22 -11.50 -3.02
N PRO A 372 22.41 -11.30 -1.98
CA PRO A 372 21.21 -10.49 -2.08
C PRO A 372 21.54 -9.02 -2.30
N LEU A 373 20.91 -8.42 -3.31
CA LEU A 373 20.97 -7.00 -3.61
C LEU A 373 19.63 -6.33 -3.32
N TRP A 374 19.66 -5.00 -3.21
CA TRP A 374 18.45 -4.20 -3.19
C TRP A 374 18.12 -3.76 -4.61
N PHE A 375 16.87 -3.94 -4.98
CA PHE A 375 16.28 -3.47 -6.23
C PHE A 375 15.29 -2.36 -5.92
N GLU A 376 15.28 -1.30 -6.70
CA GLU A 376 14.32 -0.20 -6.56
C GLU A 376 13.27 -0.29 -7.66
N TRP A 377 12.01 -0.09 -7.30
CA TRP A 377 10.94 0.04 -8.29
C TRP A 377 11.15 1.31 -9.12
N THR A 378 11.11 1.20 -10.45
CA THR A 378 11.54 2.25 -11.38
C THR A 378 10.58 3.44 -11.46
N ASP A 379 9.29 3.21 -11.24
CA ASP A 379 8.28 4.26 -11.31
C ASP A 379 8.32 5.17 -10.07
N LYS A 380 7.63 6.31 -10.19
CA LYS A 380 7.63 7.33 -9.14
C LYS A 380 6.32 7.33 -8.39
N LEU A 381 6.38 7.05 -7.09
CA LEU A 381 5.27 7.21 -6.18
C LEU A 381 5.43 8.51 -5.38
N HIS A 382 4.43 9.39 -5.42
CA HIS A 382 4.45 10.66 -4.70
C HIS A 382 3.25 10.76 -3.76
N GLY A 383 3.51 11.19 -2.53
CA GLY A 383 2.44 11.62 -1.64
C GLY A 383 1.83 12.97 -2.07
N PHE A 384 0.61 13.25 -1.60
CA PHE A 384 -0.04 14.55 -1.67
C PHE A 384 -0.97 14.74 -0.47
N MET A 385 -1.25 15.99 -0.07
CA MET A 385 -2.13 16.28 1.08
C MET A 385 -3.28 17.25 0.74
N GLU A 386 -3.38 17.68 -0.52
CA GLU A 386 -4.48 18.52 -1.00
C GLU A 386 -5.69 17.64 -1.35
N ILE A 387 -6.88 17.94 -0.81
CA ILE A 387 -8.16 17.36 -1.20
C ILE A 387 -8.91 18.30 -2.16
#